data_AF-A0A5F0KFG6-F1
#
_entry.id   AF-A0A5F0KFG6-F1
#
_cell.length_a   1.000
_cell.length_b   1.000
_cell.length_c   1.000
_cell.angle_alpha   90.00
_cell.angle_beta   90.00
_cell.angle_gamma   90.00
#
_symmetry.space_group_name_H-M   'P 1'
#
loop_
_entity.id
_entity.type
_entity.pdbx_description
1 polymer ?
#
loop_
_entity_poly.entity_id
_entity_poly.type
_entity_poly.pdbx_seq_one_letter_code
_entity_poly.pdbx_strand_id
1 'polypeptide(L)'
;MNPWRRWRVPVLFALVILLPVLLAALTLKQGWYEAGTRSKGVWMNQEIYLLPPLPSHQSKWRLVYLAARECEGLCRQVPELMARIQTALGRNLDKLELVQLPPRSGTDGEVRVGDMLLVDSQGLAILRYEVPASTAQWPLFGKSVLSDLQQLLKYQRGVQ
;
A
#
# COMPACT_ATOMS: atom_id res chain seq x y z
N MET A 1 -58.18 12.23 23.88
CA MET A 1 -56.87 11.56 24.00
C MET A 1 -55.99 12.00 22.85
N ASN A 2 -54.86 12.69 23.11
CA ASN A 2 -54.05 13.27 22.03
C ASN A 2 -53.29 12.15 21.28
N PRO A 3 -53.64 11.84 20.01
CA PRO A 3 -53.06 10.71 19.27
C PRO A 3 -51.54 10.85 19.11
N TRP A 4 -51.03 12.07 19.23
CA TRP A 4 -49.60 12.40 19.22
C TRP A 4 -48.81 11.66 20.30
N ARG A 5 -49.37 11.40 21.50
CA ARG A 5 -48.63 10.71 22.57
C ARG A 5 -48.35 9.24 22.26
N ARG A 6 -49.18 8.59 21.42
CA ARG A 6 -49.05 7.17 21.06
C ARG A 6 -47.89 6.89 20.12
N TRP A 7 -47.54 7.85 19.26
CA TRP A 7 -46.50 7.68 18.24
C TRP A 7 -45.15 8.28 18.62
N ARG A 8 -45.10 9.10 19.67
CA ARG A 8 -43.85 9.74 20.14
C ARG A 8 -42.77 8.73 20.47
N VAL A 9 -43.10 7.67 21.24
CA VAL A 9 -42.14 6.65 21.66
C VAL A 9 -41.56 5.85 20.49
N PRO A 10 -42.36 5.27 19.57
CA PRO A 10 -41.81 4.53 18.44
C PRO A 10 -41.03 5.42 17.46
N VAL A 11 -41.43 6.69 17.26
CA VAL A 11 -40.68 7.63 16.42
C VAL A 11 -39.33 7.98 17.06
N LEU A 12 -39.28 8.22 18.37
CA LEU A 12 -38.02 8.49 19.07
C LEU A 12 -37.07 7.29 19.01
N PHE A 13 -37.61 6.08 19.16
CA PHE A 13 -36.84 4.85 19.04
C PHE A 13 -36.27 4.65 17.63
N ALA A 14 -37.11 4.83 16.60
CA ALA A 14 -36.67 4.77 15.21
C ALA A 14 -35.61 5.83 14.90
N LEU A 15 -35.76 7.04 15.42
CA LEU A 15 -34.80 8.13 15.22
C LEU A 15 -33.46 7.82 15.88
N VAL A 16 -33.42 7.28 17.09
CA VAL A 16 -32.18 6.87 17.76
C VAL A 16 -31.43 5.77 16.99
N ILE A 17 -32.14 4.88 16.29
CA ILE A 17 -31.53 3.81 15.49
C ILE A 17 -31.09 4.30 14.12
N LEU A 18 -31.94 5.07 13.43
CA LEU A 18 -31.72 5.45 12.04
C LEU A 18 -30.77 6.65 11.92
N LEU A 19 -30.77 7.56 12.91
CA LEU A 19 -29.94 8.76 12.87
C LEU A 19 -28.43 8.44 12.81
N PRO A 20 -27.85 7.53 13.65
CA PRO A 20 -26.45 7.16 13.54
C PRO A 20 -26.09 6.55 12.17
N VAL A 21 -26.97 5.71 11.62
CA VAL A 21 -26.75 5.03 10.33
C VAL A 21 -26.76 6.04 9.18
N LEU A 22 -27.70 6.96 9.18
CA LEU A 22 -27.77 8.04 8.17
C LEU A 22 -26.56 8.96 8.25
N LEU A 23 -26.15 9.34 9.46
CA LEU A 23 -24.95 10.16 9.67
C LEU A 23 -23.70 9.45 9.17
N ALA A 24 -23.52 8.16 9.49
CA ALA A 24 -22.40 7.38 8.98
C ALA A 24 -22.39 7.27 7.44
N ALA A 25 -23.57 7.05 6.83
CA ALA A 25 -23.66 7.00 5.37
C ALA A 25 -23.33 8.35 4.70
N LEU A 26 -23.68 9.47 5.34
CA LEU A 26 -23.33 10.81 4.87
C LEU A 26 -21.82 11.07 4.99
N THR A 27 -21.20 10.74 6.12
CA THR A 27 -19.75 10.93 6.29
C THR A 27 -18.94 10.14 5.26
N LEU A 28 -19.38 8.92 4.93
CA LEU A 28 -18.79 8.08 3.88
C LEU A 28 -18.95 8.71 2.48
N LYS A 29 -20.12 9.27 2.15
CA LYS A 29 -20.36 9.90 0.84
C LYS A 29 -19.68 11.24 0.65
N GLN A 30 -19.51 12.01 1.72
CA GLN A 30 -18.90 13.34 1.66
C GLN A 30 -17.36 13.32 1.65
N GLY A 31 -16.75 12.12 1.67
CA GLY A 31 -15.29 11.96 1.71
C GLY A 31 -14.66 12.39 3.03
N TRP A 32 -15.46 12.55 4.10
CA TRP A 32 -14.93 12.90 5.43
C TRP A 32 -14.25 11.70 6.11
N TYR A 33 -14.47 10.52 5.57
CA TYR A 33 -13.81 9.29 5.98
C TYR A 33 -12.83 8.85 4.88
N GLU A 34 -11.55 9.08 5.13
CA GLU A 34 -10.48 8.36 4.42
C GLU A 34 -10.46 6.95 5.00
N ALA A 35 -10.89 5.95 4.21
CA ALA A 35 -10.77 4.55 4.60
C ALA A 35 -9.28 4.28 4.86
N GLY A 36 -8.91 4.23 6.14
CA GLY A 36 -7.54 4.35 6.60
C GLY A 36 -6.68 3.19 6.13
N THR A 37 -6.13 3.28 4.92
CA THR A 37 -4.99 2.49 4.54
C THR A 37 -3.81 3.07 5.32
N ARG A 38 -3.41 2.40 6.40
CA ARG A 38 -2.24 2.79 7.20
C ARG A 38 -0.95 2.84 6.36
N SER A 39 -0.96 2.23 5.17
CA SER A 39 0.11 2.29 4.19
C SER A 39 0.20 3.67 3.52
N LYS A 40 1.43 4.05 3.19
CA LYS A 40 1.73 5.22 2.35
C LYS A 40 1.81 4.86 0.87
N GLY A 41 2.05 3.59 0.55
CA GLY A 41 1.86 3.05 -0.80
C GLY A 41 0.38 2.81 -1.12
N VAL A 42 0.09 2.73 -2.42
CA VAL A 42 -1.23 2.37 -2.95
C VAL A 42 -1.33 0.85 -2.98
N TRP A 43 -2.39 0.29 -2.41
CA TRP A 43 -2.66 -1.15 -2.51
C TRP A 43 -3.01 -1.52 -3.94
N MET A 44 -2.49 -2.65 -4.38
CA MET A 44 -2.88 -3.23 -5.66
C MET A 44 -4.33 -3.73 -5.54
N ASN A 45 -5.16 -3.34 -6.51
CA ASN A 45 -6.54 -3.80 -6.66
C ASN A 45 -6.61 -5.16 -7.34
N GLN A 46 -5.59 -5.52 -8.12
CA GLN A 46 -5.50 -6.81 -8.81
C GLN A 46 -4.28 -7.62 -8.35
N GLU A 47 -4.42 -8.94 -8.39
CA GLU A 47 -3.33 -9.87 -8.05
C GLU A 47 -2.35 -9.99 -9.22
N ILE A 48 -1.28 -9.20 -9.17
CA ILE A 48 -0.24 -9.21 -10.20
C ILE A 48 1.01 -9.93 -9.69
N TYR A 49 1.33 -11.07 -10.29
CA TYR A 49 2.53 -11.84 -10.01
C TYR A 49 3.69 -11.39 -10.89
N LEU A 50 4.62 -10.61 -10.33
CA LEU A 50 5.76 -10.04 -11.06
C LEU A 50 6.96 -10.98 -11.13
N LEU A 51 7.15 -11.82 -10.11
CA LEU A 51 8.31 -12.69 -9.97
C LEU A 51 7.89 -14.13 -9.66
N PRO A 52 8.76 -15.13 -9.93
CA PRO A 52 8.50 -16.49 -9.47
C PRO A 52 8.47 -16.56 -7.93
N PRO A 53 7.76 -17.55 -7.37
CA PRO A 53 7.75 -17.80 -5.93
C PRO A 53 9.14 -18.23 -5.46
N LEU A 54 9.52 -17.74 -4.28
CA LEU A 54 10.72 -18.16 -3.58
C LEU A 54 10.51 -19.55 -2.95
N PRO A 55 11.58 -20.33 -2.73
CA PRO A 55 11.50 -21.57 -1.97
C PRO A 55 10.86 -21.36 -0.59
N SER A 56 10.14 -22.37 -0.08
CA SER A 56 9.39 -22.29 1.18
C SER A 56 10.22 -21.88 2.41
N HIS A 57 11.54 -22.13 2.39
CA HIS A 57 12.46 -21.73 3.46
C HIS A 57 12.91 -20.25 3.38
N GLN A 58 12.55 -19.52 2.33
CA GLN A 58 12.93 -18.12 2.12
C GLN A 58 11.69 -17.22 2.07
N SER A 59 11.41 -16.55 3.19
CA SER A 59 10.32 -15.57 3.32
C SER A 59 10.87 -14.14 3.27
N LYS A 60 11.41 -13.75 2.11
CA LYS A 60 11.91 -12.40 1.86
C LYS A 60 10.91 -11.57 1.08
N TRP A 61 10.80 -10.30 1.44
CA TRP A 61 10.15 -9.29 0.61
C TRP A 61 11.08 -8.86 -0.50
N ARG A 62 10.51 -8.48 -1.63
CA ARG A 62 11.26 -7.97 -2.79
C ARG A 62 10.79 -6.56 -3.09
N LEU A 63 11.72 -5.60 -3.06
CA LEU A 63 11.49 -4.24 -3.53
C LEU A 63 11.86 -4.18 -5.00
N VAL A 64 10.86 -4.02 -5.85
CA VAL A 64 10.99 -4.13 -7.30
C VAL A 64 10.87 -2.75 -7.92
N TYR A 65 11.83 -2.36 -8.76
CA TYR A 65 11.73 -1.14 -9.56
C TYR A 65 11.57 -1.48 -11.03
N LEU A 66 10.56 -0.88 -11.67
CA LEU A 66 10.28 -1.04 -13.09
C LEU A 66 11.05 -0.02 -13.91
N ALA A 67 12.32 -0.34 -14.18
CA ALA A 67 13.20 0.51 -14.96
C ALA A 67 12.85 0.42 -16.46
N ALA A 68 12.81 1.57 -17.14
CA ALA A 68 12.73 1.61 -18.59
C ALA A 68 13.93 0.86 -19.22
N ARG A 69 13.75 0.32 -20.43
CA ARG A 69 14.84 -0.35 -21.16
C ARG A 69 16.04 0.57 -21.36
N GLU A 70 15.76 1.85 -21.59
CA GLU A 70 16.75 2.92 -21.62
C GLU A 70 16.56 3.79 -20.38
N CYS A 71 17.44 3.60 -19.40
CA CYS A 71 17.36 4.26 -18.11
C CYS A 71 18.33 5.46 -18.07
N GLU A 72 17.77 6.66 -18.19
CA GLU A 72 18.50 7.92 -18.14
C GLU A 72 18.05 8.82 -16.99
N GLY A 73 18.93 9.76 -16.60
CA GLY A 73 18.64 10.74 -15.55
C GLY A 73 18.32 10.11 -14.19
N LEU A 74 17.14 10.44 -13.67
CA LEU A 74 16.68 10.06 -12.33
C LEU A 74 16.60 8.54 -12.13
N CYS A 75 16.23 7.79 -13.19
CA CYS A 75 16.08 6.34 -13.16
C CYS A 75 17.36 5.64 -12.65
N ARG A 76 18.55 6.16 -13.01
CA ARG A 76 19.86 5.59 -12.58
C ARG A 76 20.15 5.72 -11.10
N GLN A 77 19.50 6.67 -10.42
CA GLN A 77 19.72 6.94 -9.00
C GLN A 77 18.76 6.12 -8.11
N VAL A 78 17.68 5.57 -8.68
CA VAL A 78 16.69 4.79 -7.91
C VAL A 78 17.28 3.54 -7.23
N PRO A 79 18.21 2.79 -7.84
CA PRO A 79 18.86 1.66 -7.17
C PRO A 79 19.60 2.06 -5.88
N GLU A 80 20.20 3.25 -5.85
CA GLU A 80 20.85 3.76 -4.63
C GLU A 80 19.83 4.10 -3.55
N LEU A 81 18.69 4.69 -3.94
CA LEU A 81 17.57 4.93 -3.03
C LEU A 81 17.06 3.61 -2.44
N MET A 82 16.90 2.56 -3.26
CA MET A 82 16.51 1.23 -2.81
C MET A 82 17.52 0.64 -1.81
N ALA A 83 18.82 0.78 -2.08
CA ALA A 83 19.88 0.35 -1.17
C ALA A 83 19.84 1.10 0.18
N ARG A 84 19.54 2.41 0.16
CA ARG A 84 19.34 3.20 1.40
C ARG A 84 18.13 2.70 2.19
N ILE A 85 17.03 2.35 1.52
CA ILE A 85 15.85 1.78 2.18
C ILE A 85 16.20 0.43 2.81
N GLN A 86 16.92 -0.44 2.10
CA GLN A 86 17.34 -1.76 2.60
C GLN A 86 18.26 -1.63 3.82
N THR A 87 19.26 -0.76 3.78
CA THR A 87 20.18 -0.54 4.91
C THR A 87 19.46 0.09 6.11
N ALA A 88 18.47 0.96 5.88
CA ALA A 88 17.65 1.56 6.93
C ALA A 88 16.74 0.56 7.67
N LEU A 89 16.53 -0.65 7.14
CA LEU A 89 15.86 -1.74 7.87
C LEU A 89 16.70 -2.28 9.04
N GLY A 90 18.01 -1.99 9.08
CA GLY A 90 18.91 -2.46 10.12
C GLY A 90 18.87 -3.99 10.23
N ARG A 91 18.44 -4.52 11.38
CA ARG A 91 18.44 -5.97 11.68
C ARG A 91 17.59 -6.84 10.75
N ASN A 92 16.73 -6.24 9.92
CA ASN A 92 15.90 -6.97 8.96
C ASN A 92 16.37 -6.79 7.51
N LEU A 93 17.58 -6.30 7.28
CA LEU A 93 18.09 -6.03 5.93
C LEU A 93 18.06 -7.27 5.02
N ASP A 94 18.28 -8.45 5.59
CA ASP A 94 18.32 -9.76 4.94
C ASP A 94 16.92 -10.24 4.51
N LYS A 95 15.88 -9.64 5.07
CA LYS A 95 14.47 -9.91 4.75
C LYS A 95 13.97 -9.12 3.55
N LEU A 96 14.77 -8.21 3.01
CA LEU A 96 14.46 -7.45 1.81
C LEU A 96 15.49 -7.75 0.72
N GLU A 97 15.01 -8.14 -0.45
CA GLU A 97 15.80 -8.29 -1.67
C GLU A 97 15.44 -7.15 -2.64
N LEU A 98 16.43 -6.63 -3.36
CA LEU A 98 16.25 -5.53 -4.31
C LEU A 98 16.27 -6.10 -5.73
N VAL A 99 15.24 -5.80 -6.52
CA VAL A 99 15.09 -6.34 -7.87
C VAL A 99 14.78 -5.21 -8.86
N GLN A 100 15.41 -5.24 -10.03
CA GLN A 100 15.06 -4.36 -11.14
C GLN A 100 14.49 -5.19 -12.26
N LEU A 101 13.34 -4.79 -12.80
CA LEU A 101 12.70 -5.47 -13.93
C LEU A 101 12.44 -4.46 -15.05
N PRO A 102 12.57 -4.88 -16.32
CA PRO A 102 12.03 -4.09 -17.42
C PRO A 102 10.49 -4.06 -17.34
N PRO A 103 9.83 -3.05 -17.92
CA PRO A 103 8.37 -3.07 -18.04
C PRO A 103 7.93 -4.33 -18.78
N ARG A 104 6.99 -5.06 -18.17
CA ARG A 104 6.30 -6.17 -18.83
C ARG A 104 5.11 -5.62 -19.61
N SER A 105 5.11 -5.84 -20.91
CA SER A 105 3.92 -5.66 -21.74
C SER A 105 2.89 -6.71 -21.31
N GLY A 106 1.75 -6.28 -20.75
CA GLY A 106 0.67 -7.19 -20.33
C GLY A 106 0.12 -6.99 -18.92
N THR A 107 0.61 -6.01 -18.15
CA THR A 107 -0.07 -5.58 -16.92
C THR A 107 -1.10 -4.50 -17.27
N ASP A 108 -2.38 -4.72 -16.96
CA ASP A 108 -3.55 -3.90 -17.33
C ASP A 108 -3.55 -2.49 -16.72
N GLY A 109 -2.57 -1.65 -17.09
CA GLY A 109 -2.49 -0.22 -16.75
C GLY A 109 -2.25 0.12 -15.27
N GLU A 110 -2.37 -0.85 -14.36
CA GLU A 110 -2.22 -0.67 -12.91
C GLU A 110 -0.76 -0.46 -12.50
N VAL A 111 0.17 -1.01 -13.28
CA VAL A 111 1.61 -0.97 -13.04
C VAL A 111 2.28 -0.25 -14.20
N ARG A 112 3.12 0.75 -13.89
CA ARG A 112 3.74 1.63 -14.89
C ARG A 112 5.26 1.59 -14.80
N VAL A 113 5.91 1.95 -15.91
CA VAL A 113 7.35 2.24 -15.93
C VAL A 113 7.64 3.34 -14.92
N GLY A 114 8.68 3.16 -14.11
CA GLY A 114 9.05 4.09 -13.05
C GLY A 114 8.38 3.80 -11.70
N ASP A 115 7.43 2.85 -11.63
CA ASP A 115 6.86 2.44 -10.36
C ASP A 115 7.86 1.60 -9.56
N MET A 116 7.81 1.78 -8.24
CA MET A 116 8.44 0.90 -7.26
C MET A 116 7.34 0.06 -6.59
N LEU A 117 7.51 -1.25 -6.56
CA LEU A 117 6.54 -2.20 -6.02
C LEU A 117 7.14 -2.98 -4.87
N LEU A 118 6.31 -3.25 -3.87
CA LEU A 118 6.64 -4.18 -2.81
C LEU A 118 5.96 -5.52 -3.09
N VAL A 119 6.79 -6.54 -3.23
CA VAL A 119 6.41 -7.88 -3.66
C VAL A 119 6.70 -8.89 -2.56
N ASP A 120 5.80 -9.83 -2.33
CA ASP A 120 5.96 -10.86 -1.31
C ASP A 120 6.88 -12.02 -1.76
N SER A 121 6.96 -13.09 -0.96
CA SER A 121 7.75 -14.28 -1.30
C SER A 121 7.14 -15.10 -2.44
N GLN A 122 5.83 -15.02 -2.69
CA GLN A 122 5.16 -15.72 -3.80
C GLN A 122 5.28 -14.97 -5.13
N GLY A 123 5.69 -13.70 -5.09
CA GLY A 123 5.85 -12.88 -6.29
C GLY A 123 4.67 -11.93 -6.53
N LEU A 124 3.72 -11.88 -5.60
CA LEU A 124 2.57 -11.01 -5.64
C LEU A 124 2.96 -9.57 -5.30
N ALA A 125 2.67 -8.63 -6.19
CA ALA A 125 2.77 -7.21 -5.91
C ALA A 125 1.63 -6.76 -4.99
N ILE A 126 1.98 -6.20 -3.84
CA ILE A 126 1.01 -5.82 -2.79
C ILE A 126 0.85 -4.29 -2.71
N LEU A 127 1.96 -3.56 -2.73
CA LEU A 127 1.98 -2.10 -2.67
C LEU A 127 2.72 -1.52 -3.86
N ARG A 128 2.21 -0.42 -4.37
CA ARG A 128 2.79 0.39 -5.44
C ARG A 128 3.14 1.79 -4.92
N TYR A 129 4.28 2.29 -5.38
CA TYR A 129 4.80 3.60 -5.06
C TYR A 129 5.22 4.30 -6.34
N GLU A 130 4.78 5.54 -6.52
CA GLU A 130 5.27 6.41 -7.58
C GLU A 130 6.56 7.07 -7.11
N VAL A 131 7.67 6.82 -7.82
CA VAL A 131 8.97 7.41 -7.46
C VAL A 131 8.95 8.91 -7.80
N PRO A 132 9.16 9.81 -6.83
CA PRO A 132 9.08 11.24 -7.09
C PRO A 132 10.16 11.71 -8.07
N ALA A 133 9.78 12.56 -9.02
CA ALA A 133 10.67 13.11 -10.03
C ALA A 133 11.80 13.99 -9.45
N SER A 134 11.63 14.50 -8.22
CA SER A 134 12.61 15.34 -7.54
C SER A 134 13.33 14.57 -6.44
N THR A 135 14.66 14.53 -6.51
CA THR A 135 15.52 13.92 -5.50
C THR A 135 15.38 14.56 -4.11
N ALA A 136 14.92 15.82 -4.04
CA ALA A 136 14.65 16.51 -2.78
C ALA A 136 13.57 15.81 -1.92
N GLN A 137 12.65 15.07 -2.55
CA GLN A 137 11.56 14.36 -1.87
C GLN A 137 11.94 12.92 -1.49
N TRP A 138 13.08 12.42 -1.96
CA TRP A 138 13.51 11.03 -1.75
C TRP A 138 13.70 10.61 -0.30
N PRO A 139 14.17 11.47 0.63
CA PRO A 139 14.25 11.09 2.04
C PRO A 139 12.87 10.79 2.64
N LEU A 140 11.85 11.60 2.31
CA LEU A 140 10.49 11.41 2.80
C LEU A 140 9.83 10.18 2.15
N PHE A 141 10.06 9.99 0.85
CA PHE A 141 9.62 8.80 0.12
C PHE A 141 10.27 7.51 0.67
N GLY A 142 11.58 7.51 0.90
CA GLY A 142 12.27 6.35 1.47
C GLY A 142 11.72 6.02 2.86
N LYS A 143 11.40 7.03 3.67
CA LYS A 143 10.75 6.86 4.98
C LYS A 143 9.35 6.24 4.86
N SER A 144 8.57 6.62 3.85
CA SER A 144 7.23 6.06 3.64
C SER A 144 7.29 4.58 3.25
N VAL A 145 8.16 4.23 2.30
CA VAL A 145 8.40 2.82 1.91
C VAL A 145 8.91 2.01 3.10
N LEU A 146 9.87 2.55 3.86
CA LEU A 146 10.43 1.89 5.03
C LEU A 146 9.38 1.64 6.12
N SER A 147 8.52 2.62 6.40
CA SER A 147 7.44 2.50 7.40
C SER A 147 6.49 1.36 7.05
N ASP A 148 6.05 1.29 5.80
CA ASP A 148 5.13 0.25 5.32
C ASP A 148 5.80 -1.13 5.38
N LEU A 149 7.05 -1.23 4.94
CA LEU A 149 7.81 -2.47 4.99
C LEU A 149 8.03 -2.97 6.42
N GLN A 150 8.37 -2.08 7.36
CA GLN A 150 8.50 -2.41 8.78
C GLN A 150 7.18 -2.92 9.36
N GLN A 151 6.05 -2.36 8.94
CA GLN A 151 4.74 -2.81 9.37
C GLN A 151 4.40 -4.20 8.82
N LEU A 152 4.66 -4.45 7.53
CA LEU A 152 4.43 -5.76 6.91
C LEU A 152 5.32 -6.85 7.51
N LEU A 153 6.60 -6.55 7.77
CA LEU A 153 7.52 -7.45 8.47
C LEU A 153 7.10 -7.77 9.91
N LYS A 154 6.37 -6.87 10.58
CA LYS A 154 5.78 -7.15 11.90
C LYS A 154 4.61 -8.12 11.80
N TYR A 155 3.71 -7.94 10.82
CA TYR A 155 2.55 -8.80 10.66
C TYR A 155 2.92 -10.24 10.31
N GLN A 156 3.92 -10.46 9.45
CA GLN A 156 4.37 -11.81 9.12
C GLN A 156 4.91 -12.61 10.31
N ARG A 157 5.43 -11.92 11.35
CA ARG A 157 5.91 -12.60 12.56
C ARG A 157 4.78 -13.08 13.47
N GLY A 158 3.58 -12.53 13.33
CA GLY A 158 2.42 -12.90 14.15
C GLY A 158 1.62 -14.10 13.60
N VAL A 159 2.02 -14.66 12.46
CA VAL A 159 1.37 -15.80 11.80
C VAL A 159 2.11 -17.12 12.06
N GLN A 160 3.09 -17.11 12.98
CA GLN A 160 3.84 -18.30 13.42
C GLN A 160 3.29 -18.84 14.73
#